data_AF-A0A5P9B7T8-F1
#
_entry.id   AF-A0A5P9B7T8-F1
#
_cell.length_a   1.000
_cell.length_b   1.000
_cell.length_c   1.000
_cell.angle_alpha   90.00
_cell.angle_beta   90.00
_cell.angle_gamma   90.00
#
_symmetry.space_group_name_H-M   'P 1'
#
loop_
_entity.id
_entity.type
_entity.pdbx_description
1 polymer ?
#
loop_
_entity_poly.entity_id
_entity_poly.type
_entity_poly.pdbx_seq_one_letter_code
_entity_poly.pdbx_strand_id
1 'polypeptide(L)' 'MPKCALPNDNGFLALVETSVESCSGVIVITASDYEYLMGFTQVTAIEATAAFGGAFSLVFVSGFAMSYAVKMAVKLIKIL' A
#
# COMPACT_ATOMS: atom_id res chain seq x y z
N MET A 1 -12.14 23.51 5.06
CA MET A 1 -11.31 24.27 6.02
C MET A 1 -9.90 24.31 5.49
N PRO A 2 -9.20 25.47 5.52
CA PRO A 2 -7.80 25.53 5.15
C PRO A 2 -6.97 24.66 6.10
N LYS A 3 -5.99 23.94 5.56
CA LYS A 3 -5.06 23.06 6.29
C LYS A 3 -3.64 23.52 5.98
N CYS A 4 -2.73 23.41 6.96
CA CYS A 4 -1.32 23.69 6.71
C CYS A 4 -0.68 22.50 5.98
N ALA A 5 0.07 22.80 4.92
CA ALA A 5 0.91 21.83 4.24
C ALA A 5 2.38 22.20 4.46
N LEU A 6 3.17 21.27 5.00
CA LEU A 6 4.62 21.45 5.17
C LEU A 6 5.36 20.42 4.31
N PRO A 7 6.52 20.77 3.74
CA PRO A 7 7.37 19.79 3.06
C PRO A 7 7.85 18.74 4.06
N ASN A 8 7.73 17.46 3.71
CA ASN A 8 8.36 16.36 4.43
C ASN A 8 9.83 16.19 3.99
N ASP A 9 10.56 15.29 4.65
CA ASP A 9 11.99 15.02 4.37
C ASP A 9 12.25 14.54 2.92
N ASN A 10 11.21 14.10 2.22
CA ASN A 10 11.25 13.65 0.84
C ASN A 10 10.92 14.76 -0.17
N GLY A 11 10.68 16.00 0.29
CA GLY A 11 10.37 17.16 -0.55
C GLY A 11 8.91 17.25 -1.02
N PHE A 12 8.01 16.44 -0.46
CA PHE A 12 6.58 16.48 -0.78
C PHE A 12 5.80 17.28 0.25
N LEU A 13 4.76 18.01 -0.19
CA LEU A 13 3.84 18.70 0.71
C LEU A 13 2.94 17.70 1.42
N ALA A 14 3.04 17.62 2.75
CA ALA A 14 2.18 16.81 3.59
C ALA A 14 1.27 17.70 4.44
N LEU A 15 0.02 17.29 4.60
CA LEU A 15 -0.92 17.99 5.49
C LEU A 15 -0.53 17.71 6.95
N VAL A 16 -0.42 18.77 7.74
CA VAL A 16 0.00 18.69 9.15
C VAL A 16 -1.09 19.25 10.04
N GLU A 17 -1.31 18.62 11.19
CA GLU A 17 -2.23 19.11 12.22
C GLU A 17 -1.59 20.24 13.02
N THR A 18 -1.47 21.42 12.40
CA THR A 18 -1.05 22.66 13.06
C THR A 18 -2.07 23.77 12.82
N SER A 19 -2.02 24.83 13.65
CA SER A 19 -2.85 26.03 13.45
C SER A 19 -2.52 26.67 12.11
N VAL A 20 -3.57 27.07 11.38
CA VAL A 20 -3.45 27.74 10.07
C VAL A 20 -2.71 29.08 10.19
N GLU A 21 -2.71 29.68 11.37
CA GLU A 21 -2.01 30.94 11.69
C GLU A 21 -0.49 30.81 11.62
N SER A 22 0.03 29.58 11.71
CA SER A 22 1.47 29.30 11.62
C SER A 22 1.97 29.11 10.18
N CYS A 23 1.07 29.11 9.18
CA CYS A 23 1.43 28.95 7.77
C CYS A 23 1.82 30.31 7.16
N SER A 24 2.96 30.38 6.47
CA SER A 24 3.47 31.65 5.92
C SER A 24 2.89 32.03 4.56
N GLY A 25 2.07 31.18 3.94
CA GLY A 25 1.59 31.37 2.58
C GLY A 25 0.32 30.58 2.28
N VAL A 26 -0.32 30.94 1.17
CA VAL A 26 -1.55 30.30 0.69
C VAL A 26 -1.27 29.67 -0.66
N ILE A 27 -1.52 28.37 -0.76
CA ILE A 27 -1.53 27.65 -2.03
C ILE A 27 -2.99 27.44 -2.39
N VAL A 28 -3.42 28.02 -3.51
CA VAL A 28 -4.75 27.80 -4.07
C VAL A 28 -4.61 26.72 -5.14
N ILE A 29 -5.17 25.56 -4.87
CA ILE A 29 -5.24 24.42 -5.79
C ILE A 29 -6.69 24.15 -6.13
N THR A 30 -6.95 23.81 -7.40
CA THR A 30 -8.28 23.35 -7.80
C THR A 30 -8.53 21.94 -7.29
N ALA A 31 -9.80 21.50 -7.27
CA ALA A 31 -10.13 20.14 -6.86
C ALA A 31 -9.43 19.08 -7.74
N SER A 32 -9.29 19.35 -9.04
CA SER A 32 -8.56 18.50 -9.98
C SER A 32 -7.06 18.42 -9.69
N ASP A 33 -6.44 19.54 -9.29
CA ASP A 33 -5.02 19.55 -8.94
C ASP A 33 -4.76 18.77 -7.65
N TYR A 34 -5.68 18.87 -6.68
CA TYR A 34 -5.59 18.11 -5.45
C TYR A 34 -5.68 16.60 -5.70
N GLU A 35 -6.63 16.14 -6.52
CA GLU A 35 -6.72 14.72 -6.89
C GLU A 35 -5.45 14.22 -7.60
N TYR A 36 -4.90 15.02 -8.52
CA TYR A 36 -3.66 14.68 -9.21
C TYR A 36 -2.47 14.57 -8.24
N LEU A 37 -2.31 15.53 -7.32
CA LEU A 37 -1.22 15.54 -6.35
C LEU A 37 -1.35 14.42 -5.31
N MET A 38 -2.58 14.10 -4.89
CA MET A 38 -2.86 13.06 -3.90
C MET A 38 -2.91 11.65 -4.48
N GLY A 39 -3.07 11.51 -5.80
CA GLY A 39 -3.21 10.20 -6.47
C GLY A 39 -2.06 9.24 -6.20
N PHE A 40 -0.84 9.75 -5.96
CA PHE A 40 0.34 8.93 -5.64
C PHE A 40 0.43 8.52 -4.16
N THR A 41 -0.32 9.18 -3.28
CA THR A 41 -0.30 8.92 -1.82
C THR A 41 -1.43 8.00 -1.37
N GLN A 42 -2.43 7.80 -2.23
CA GLN A 42 -3.58 6.95 -1.94
C GLN A 42 -3.37 5.55 -2.50
N VAL A 43 -3.40 4.55 -1.63
CA VAL A 43 -3.51 3.17 -2.06
C VAL A 43 -4.93 2.95 -2.56
N THR A 44 -5.08 2.63 -3.85
CA THR A 44 -6.40 2.31 -4.40
C THR A 44 -6.88 0.95 -3.88
N ALA A 45 -8.20 0.76 -3.83
CA ALA A 45 -8.78 -0.53 -3.43
C ALA A 45 -8.28 -1.70 -4.32
N ILE A 46 -7.99 -1.41 -5.59
CA ILE A 46 -7.47 -2.39 -6.55
C ILE A 46 -6.04 -2.80 -6.18
N GLU A 47 -5.16 -1.84 -5.90
CA GLU A 47 -3.77 -2.11 -5.48
C GLU A 47 -3.71 -2.88 -4.16
N ALA A 48 -4.54 -2.49 -3.19
CA ALA A 48 -4.66 -3.23 -1.94
C ALA A 48 -5.09 -4.68 -2.20
N THR A 49 -6.14 -4.89 -3.00
CA THR A 49 -6.65 -6.22 -3.33
C THR A 49 -5.60 -7.07 -4.05
N ALA A 50 -4.86 -6.48 -5.00
CA ALA A 50 -3.79 -7.17 -5.72
C ALA A 50 -2.66 -7.61 -4.77
N ALA A 51 -2.24 -6.72 -3.86
CA ALA A 51 -1.19 -7.03 -2.88
C ALA A 51 -1.62 -8.15 -1.91
N PHE A 52 -2.83 -8.06 -1.34
CA PHE A 52 -3.35 -9.09 -0.44
C PHE A 52 -3.58 -10.42 -1.15
N GLY A 53 -4.15 -10.40 -2.37
CA GLY A 53 -4.36 -11.61 -3.17
C GLY A 53 -3.05 -12.30 -3.55
N GLY A 54 -2.04 -11.52 -3.95
CA GLY A 54 -0.70 -12.03 -4.24
C GLY A 54 -0.04 -12.68 -3.02
N ALA A 55 -0.05 -12.00 -1.88
CA ALA A 55 0.50 -12.53 -0.63
C ALA A 55 -0.22 -13.81 -0.18
N PHE A 56 -1.55 -13.83 -0.23
CA PHE A 56 -2.34 -15.02 0.10
C PHE A 56 -2.01 -16.22 -0.80
N SER A 57 -1.95 -15.99 -2.12
CA SER A 57 -1.58 -17.03 -3.09
C SER A 57 -0.20 -17.62 -2.81
N LEU A 58 0.77 -16.76 -2.49
CA LEU A 58 2.14 -17.18 -2.22
C LEU A 58 2.23 -18.05 -0.96
N VAL A 59 1.53 -17.68 0.11
CA VAL A 59 1.44 -18.50 1.35
C VAL A 59 0.74 -19.83 1.06
N PHE A 60 -0.35 -19.81 0.29
CA PHE A 60 -1.09 -21.03 -0.03
C PHE A 60 -0.25 -22.01 -0.86
N VAL A 61 0.41 -21.54 -1.91
CA VAL A 61 1.25 -22.41 -2.77
C VAL A 61 2.48 -22.90 -2.01
N SER A 62 3.19 -22.01 -1.31
CA SER A 62 4.40 -22.39 -0.59
C SER A 62 4.12 -23.30 0.61
N GLY A 63 3.04 -23.08 1.35
CA GLY A 63 2.69 -23.91 2.49
C GLY A 63 1.93 -25.18 2.09
N PHE A 64 0.73 -25.00 1.52
CA PHE A 64 -0.20 -26.10 1.30
C PHE A 64 0.25 -27.00 0.15
N ALA A 65 0.60 -26.43 -1.02
CA ALA A 65 0.97 -27.26 -2.18
C ALA A 65 2.30 -28.00 -1.95
N MET A 66 3.30 -27.38 -1.32
CA MET A 66 4.53 -28.10 -0.94
C MET A 66 4.25 -29.23 0.05
N SER A 67 3.37 -29.03 1.03
CA SER A 67 3.04 -30.10 1.99
C SER A 67 2.42 -31.33 1.30
N TYR A 68 1.63 -31.11 0.24
CA TYR A 68 1.06 -32.18 -0.56
C TYR A 68 2.15 -32.91 -1.37
N ALA A 69 3.05 -32.17 -2.00
CA ALA A 69 4.18 -32.74 -2.75
C ALA A 69 5.10 -33.59 -1.84
N VAL A 70 5.42 -33.09 -0.64
CA VAL A 70 6.21 -33.82 0.36
C VAL A 70 5.50 -35.11 0.80
N LYS A 71 4.20 -35.05 1.09
CA LYS A 71 3.44 -36.25 1.48
C LYS A 71 3.35 -37.28 0.36
N MET A 72 3.20 -36.84 -0.89
CA MET A 72 3.24 -37.73 -2.06
C MET A 72 4.61 -38.40 -2.21
N ALA A 73 5.70 -37.65 -2.08
CA ALA A 73 7.06 -38.19 -2.13
C ALA A 73 7.31 -39.23 -1.03
N VAL A 74 6.92 -38.94 0.21
CA VAL A 74 7.04 -39.88 1.34
C VAL A 74 6.22 -41.15 1.11
N LYS A 75 5.01 -41.03 0.52
CA LYS A 75 4.17 -42.18 0.21
C LYS A 75 4.77 -43.06 -0.89
N LEU A 76 5.37 -42.47 -1.92
CA LEU A 76 6.09 -43.20 -2.97
C LEU A 76 7.30 -43.96 -2.42
N ILE A 77 8.09 -43.33 -1.56
CA ILE A 77 9.24 -43.98 -0.90
C ILE A 77 8.81 -45.19 -0.06
N LYS A 78 7.65 -45.12 0.61
CA LYS A 78 7.13 -46.22 1.46
C LYS A 78 6.45 -47.35 0.68
N ILE A 79 6.14 -47.15 -0.59
CA ILE A 79 5.51 -48.16 -1.47
C ILE A 79 6.57 -48.94 -2.26
N LEU A 80 7.76 -48.36 -2.47
CA LEU A 80 8.97 -49.04 -2.94
C LEU A 80 9.65 -49.83 -1.82
#